data_AF-A0A3S1L0R3-F1
#
_entry.id   AF-A0A3S1L0R3-F1
#
_cell.length_a   1.000
_cell.length_b   1.000
_cell.length_c   1.000
_cell.angle_alpha   90.00
_cell.angle_beta   90.00
_cell.angle_gamma   90.00
#
_symmetry.space_group_name_H-M   'P 1'
#
loop_
_entity.id
_entity.type
_entity.pdbx_description
1 polymer ?
#
loop_
_entity_poly.entity_id
_entity_poly.type
_entity_poly.pdbx_seq_one_letter_code
_entity_poly.pdbx_strand_id
1 'polypeptide(L)'
;MAGFTHLFIPGPTNIPEEVRQAMNLPMEDMRAASFPNLTLPLFEDIKKVFKNETGRVFIYPSSGTGAWEAAMTNVLSPGDRVLMSRFGQFSHLWVDMAERLGFEVDVIDCEWG
;
A
#
# COMPACT_ATOMS: atom_id res chain seq x y z
N MET A 1 31.92 7.29 -4.07
CA MET A 1 31.63 8.66 -3.61
C MET A 1 31.40 8.58 -2.11
N ALA A 2 32.23 9.23 -1.28
CA ALA A 2 32.03 9.23 0.17
C ALA A 2 30.96 10.28 0.51
N GLY A 3 29.83 9.87 1.10
CA GLY A 3 28.71 10.75 1.45
C GLY A 3 27.33 10.08 1.32
N PHE A 4 26.29 10.76 1.78
CA PHE A 4 24.90 10.32 1.67
C PHE A 4 24.26 10.86 0.37
N THR A 5 23.79 9.98 -0.51
CA THR A 5 23.06 10.40 -1.71
C THR A 5 21.64 10.81 -1.33
N HIS A 6 21.30 12.09 -1.49
CA HIS A 6 19.95 12.58 -1.24
C HIS A 6 19.02 12.31 -2.43
N LEU A 7 17.82 11.79 -2.15
CA LEU A 7 16.77 11.53 -3.13
C LEU A 7 15.74 12.68 -3.12
N PHE A 8 15.69 13.45 -4.20
CA PHE A 8 14.75 14.57 -4.39
C PHE A 8 13.64 14.19 -5.37
N ILE A 9 12.99 13.05 -5.12
CA ILE A 9 11.89 12.50 -5.92
C ILE A 9 10.69 12.22 -4.99
N PRO A 10 9.45 12.14 -5.51
CA PRO A 10 8.27 11.86 -4.68
C PRO A 10 8.28 10.45 -4.05
N GLY A 11 9.16 9.57 -4.53
CA GLY A 11 9.38 8.24 -3.95
C GLY A 11 10.16 7.34 -4.93
N PRO A 12 10.93 6.37 -4.42
CA PRO A 12 11.28 6.16 -3.02
C PRO A 12 12.19 7.28 -2.46
N THR A 13 12.19 7.47 -1.15
CA THR A 13 13.05 8.42 -0.44
C THR A 13 14.10 7.71 0.41
N ASN A 14 15.04 8.46 0.96
CA ASN A 14 16.06 7.90 1.84
C ASN A 14 15.43 7.32 3.13
N ILE A 15 15.82 6.09 3.48
CA ILE A 15 15.37 5.42 4.70
C ILE A 15 16.19 5.92 5.90
N PRO A 16 15.56 6.25 7.05
CA PRO A 16 16.29 6.53 8.29
C PRO A 16 17.24 5.40 8.67
N GLU A 17 18.45 5.73 9.12
CA GLU A 17 19.50 4.72 9.37
C GLU A 17 19.09 3.65 10.39
N GLU A 18 18.33 4.03 11.42
CA GLU A 18 17.79 3.09 12.40
C GLU A 18 16.86 2.03 11.78
N VAL A 19 16.02 2.43 10.82
CA VAL A 19 15.13 1.52 10.08
C VAL A 19 15.95 0.63 9.14
N ARG A 20 16.95 1.19 8.46
CA ARG A 20 17.84 0.42 7.59
C ARG A 20 18.59 -0.67 8.36
N GLN A 21 19.05 -0.38 9.57
CA GLN A 21 19.72 -1.34 10.44
C GLN A 21 18.76 -2.42 10.95
N ALA A 22 17.50 -2.07 11.26
CA ALA A 22 16.48 -3.04 11.67
C ALA A 22 16.13 -4.05 10.58
N MET A 23 16.38 -3.75 9.30
CA MET A 23 16.23 -4.70 8.20
C MET A 23 17.38 -5.73 8.12
N ASN A 24 18.52 -5.47 8.77
CA ASN A 24 19.71 -6.32 8.71
C ASN A 24 19.71 -7.37 9.86
N LEU A 25 18.59 -8.06 10.03
CA LEU A 25 18.43 -9.13 11.01
C LEU A 25 18.46 -10.50 10.31
N PRO A 26 18.94 -11.56 10.98
CA PRO A 26 18.79 -12.93 10.48
C PRO A 26 17.32 -13.27 10.22
N MET A 27 17.07 -14.12 9.22
CA MET A 27 15.70 -14.60 8.97
C MET A 27 15.18 -15.36 10.18
N GLU A 28 13.91 -15.11 10.52
CA GLU A 28 13.19 -15.83 11.56
C GLU A 28 12.22 -16.83 10.93
N ASP A 29 11.95 -17.92 11.65
CA ASP A 29 10.90 -18.86 11.25
C ASP A 29 9.52 -18.22 11.50
N MET A 30 8.72 -18.08 10.45
CA MET A 30 7.35 -17.53 10.52
C MET A 30 6.42 -18.32 11.45
N ARG A 31 6.75 -19.59 11.76
CA ARG A 31 5.98 -20.45 12.66
C ARG A 31 6.52 -20.45 14.09
N ALA A 32 7.61 -19.74 14.36
CA ALA A 32 8.15 -19.63 15.71
C ALA A 32 7.13 -18.97 16.65
N ALA A 33 7.05 -19.47 17.88
CA ALA A 33 6.16 -18.92 18.90
C ALA A 33 6.47 -17.46 19.26
N SER A 34 7.67 -16.98 18.96
CA SER A 34 8.10 -15.59 19.16
C SER A 34 7.64 -14.63 18.06
N PHE A 35 7.34 -15.12 16.85
CA PHE A 35 7.00 -14.28 15.69
C PHE A 35 5.81 -13.33 15.91
N PRO A 36 4.74 -13.71 16.65
CA PRO A 36 3.65 -12.80 17.00
C PRO A 36 4.09 -11.57 17.81
N ASN A 37 5.19 -11.65 18.56
CA ASN A 37 5.70 -10.52 19.36
C ASN A 37 6.14 -9.36 18.47
N LEU A 38 6.64 -9.66 17.27
CA LEU A 38 6.97 -8.65 16.27
C LEU A 38 5.72 -8.22 15.49
N THR A 39 4.90 -9.17 15.05
CA THR A 39 3.86 -8.89 14.05
C THR A 39 2.56 -8.34 14.61
N LEU A 40 2.08 -8.83 15.76
CA LEU A 40 0.78 -8.39 16.32
C LEU A 40 0.76 -6.90 16.70
N PRO A 41 1.81 -6.34 17.33
CA PRO A 41 1.84 -4.91 17.64
C PRO A 41 1.75 -4.00 16.41
N LEU A 42 2.31 -4.42 15.27
CA LEU A 42 2.31 -3.64 14.03
C LEU A 42 0.90 -3.33 13.54
N PHE A 43 -0.04 -4.27 13.69
CA PHE A 43 -1.44 -4.04 13.29
C PHE A 43 -2.09 -2.91 14.12
N GLU A 44 -1.79 -2.83 15.42
CA GLU A 44 -2.32 -1.80 16.30
C GLU A 44 -1.60 -0.45 16.08
N ASP A 45 -0.30 -0.46 15.80
CA ASP A 45 0.44 0.77 15.50
C ASP A 45 0.01 1.39 14.17
N ILE A 46 -0.25 0.58 13.15
CA ILE A 46 -0.80 1.07 11.87
C ILE A 46 -2.17 1.73 12.07
N LYS A 47 -3.04 1.18 12.92
CA LYS A 47 -4.33 1.83 13.24
C LYS A 47 -4.12 3.26 13.78
N LYS A 48 -3.13 3.47 14.65
CA LYS A 48 -2.81 4.80 15.19
C LYS A 48 -2.38 5.76 14.07
N VAL A 49 -1.53 5.31 13.15
CA VAL A 49 -1.06 6.11 12.01
C VAL A 49 -2.22 6.56 11.12
N PHE A 50 -3.13 5.64 10.80
CA PHE A 50 -4.31 5.93 9.97
C PHE A 50 -5.48 6.54 10.74
N LYS A 51 -5.34 6.79 12.05
CA LYS A 51 -6.44 7.24 12.94
C LYS A 51 -7.69 6.35 12.81
N ASN A 52 -7.48 5.05 12.67
CA ASN A 52 -8.52 4.07 12.45
C ASN A 52 -8.94 3.43 13.78
N GLU A 53 -10.20 3.63 14.18
CA GLU A 53 -10.74 3.11 15.44
C GLU A 53 -11.40 1.73 15.29
N THR A 54 -12.09 1.49 14.16
CA THR A 54 -12.99 0.34 13.99
C THR A 54 -12.58 -0.60 12.86
N GLY A 55 -11.81 -0.12 11.88
CA GLY A 55 -11.37 -0.90 10.73
C GLY A 55 -10.33 -1.96 11.09
N ARG A 56 -10.22 -2.97 10.24
CA ARG A 56 -9.20 -4.03 10.33
C ARG A 56 -8.00 -3.68 9.47
N VAL A 57 -6.79 -3.82 10.02
CA VAL A 57 -5.54 -3.66 9.27
C VAL A 57 -5.14 -4.97 8.62
N PHE A 58 -4.70 -4.89 7.37
CA PHE A 58 -4.05 -5.96 6.62
C PHE A 58 -2.71 -5.43 6.09
N ILE A 59 -1.68 -6.28 6.13
CA ILE A 59 -0.33 -5.94 5.66
C ILE A 59 0.01 -6.90 4.52
N TYR A 60 0.37 -6.36 3.37
CA TYR A 60 0.73 -7.13 2.18
C TYR A 60 2.22 -6.94 1.86
N PRO A 61 2.97 -8.02 1.56
CA PRO A 61 4.34 -7.91 1.07
C PRO A 61 4.35 -7.50 -0.41
N SER A 62 3.84 -6.30 -0.69
CA SER A 62 3.69 -5.75 -2.04
C SER A 62 3.97 -4.25 -2.06
N SER A 63 4.01 -3.65 -3.25
CA SER A 63 3.98 -2.20 -3.40
C SER A 63 2.56 -1.65 -3.11
N GLY A 64 2.41 -0.32 -3.05
CA GLY A 64 1.10 0.30 -2.86
C GLY A 64 0.04 -0.13 -3.89
N THR A 65 0.47 -0.41 -5.13
CA THR A 65 -0.42 -0.89 -6.21
C THR A 65 -0.97 -2.28 -5.93
N GLY A 66 -0.23 -3.17 -5.26
CA GLY A 66 -0.75 -4.48 -4.85
C GLY A 66 -1.85 -4.37 -3.79
N ALA A 67 -1.76 -3.36 -2.91
CA ALA A 67 -2.83 -3.08 -1.95
C ALA A 67 -4.10 -2.52 -2.63
N TRP A 68 -3.98 -1.79 -3.75
CA TRP A 68 -5.14 -1.35 -4.54
C TRP A 68 -5.91 -2.54 -5.12
N GLU A 69 -5.20 -3.47 -5.75
CA GLU A 69 -5.78 -4.68 -6.33
C GLU A 69 -6.44 -5.53 -5.24
N ALA A 70 -5.74 -5.75 -4.12
CA ALA A 70 -6.28 -6.50 -2.99
C ALA A 70 -7.56 -5.86 -2.43
N ALA A 71 -7.60 -4.53 -2.29
CA ALA A 71 -8.78 -3.83 -1.80
C ALA A 71 -9.99 -4.05 -2.72
N MET A 72 -9.84 -3.89 -4.03
CA MET A 72 -10.94 -4.03 -4.98
C MET A 72 -11.42 -5.48 -5.11
N THR A 73 -10.49 -6.42 -5.31
CA THR A 73 -10.82 -7.84 -5.53
C THR A 73 -11.44 -8.54 -4.32
N ASN A 74 -11.27 -7.99 -3.11
CA ASN A 74 -11.89 -8.56 -1.90
C ASN A 74 -13.29 -7.98 -1.60
N VAL A 75 -13.69 -6.89 -2.26
CA VAL A 75 -14.97 -6.20 -1.97
C VAL A 75 -15.87 -6.03 -3.18
N LEU A 76 -15.38 -6.35 -4.38
CA LEU A 76 -16.09 -6.26 -5.65
C LEU A 76 -15.96 -7.56 -6.44
N SER A 77 -16.95 -7.83 -7.29
CA SER A 77 -16.97 -8.90 -8.28
C SER A 77 -16.91 -8.34 -9.71
N PRO A 78 -16.40 -9.09 -10.69
CA PRO A 78 -16.51 -8.70 -12.09
C PRO A 78 -17.96 -8.38 -12.48
N GLY A 79 -18.16 -7.29 -13.20
CA GLY A 79 -19.48 -6.73 -13.53
C GLY A 79 -20.04 -5.74 -12.50
N ASP A 80 -19.45 -5.64 -11.30
CA ASP A 80 -19.83 -4.59 -10.36
C ASP A 80 -19.48 -3.21 -10.91
N ARG A 81 -20.38 -2.25 -10.68
CA ARG A 81 -20.25 -0.88 -11.17
C ARG A 81 -19.60 0.02 -10.13
N VAL A 82 -18.55 0.76 -10.54
CA VAL A 82 -17.78 1.65 -9.67
C VAL A 82 -17.66 3.05 -10.27
N LEU A 83 -17.73 4.06 -9.40
CA LEU A 83 -17.49 5.45 -9.77
C LEU A 83 -16.09 5.86 -9.35
N MET A 84 -15.30 6.39 -10.27
CA MET A 84 -13.92 6.81 -10.02
C MET A 84 -13.66 8.18 -10.62
N SER A 85 -12.78 8.97 -9.98
CA SER A 85 -12.35 10.27 -10.51
C SER A 85 -10.92 10.18 -11.01
N ARG A 86 -10.67 10.67 -12.23
CA ARG A 86 -9.36 10.67 -12.87
C ARG A 86 -8.84 12.10 -13.02
N PHE A 87 -7.75 12.40 -12.32
CA PHE A 87 -7.17 13.75 -12.19
C PHE A 87 -5.64 13.74 -12.12
N GLY A 88 -5.00 12.63 -12.50
CA GLY A 88 -3.56 12.43 -12.37
C GLY A 88 -3.12 11.01 -12.70
N GLN A 89 -1.80 10.81 -12.74
CA GLN A 89 -1.20 9.52 -13.12
C GLN A 89 -1.68 8.35 -12.26
N PHE A 90 -1.72 8.51 -10.94
CA PHE A 90 -2.14 7.44 -10.04
C PHE A 90 -3.63 7.10 -10.17
N SER A 91 -4.49 8.10 -10.29
CA SER A 91 -5.91 7.87 -10.55
C SER A 91 -6.17 7.20 -11.91
N HIS A 92 -5.37 7.54 -12.93
CA HIS A 92 -5.44 6.89 -14.24
C HIS A 92 -5.08 5.40 -14.14
N LEU A 93 -3.97 5.07 -13.45
CA LEU A 93 -3.56 3.68 -13.24
C LEU A 93 -4.57 2.89 -12.39
N TRP A 94 -5.24 3.54 -11.44
CA TRP A 94 -6.23 2.88 -10.61
C TRP A 94 -7.52 2.57 -11.38
N VAL A 95 -7.95 3.48 -12.28
CA VAL A 95 -9.05 3.25 -13.23
C VAL A 95 -8.71 2.11 -14.20
N ASP A 96 -7.52 2.13 -14.83
CA ASP A 96 -7.08 1.05 -15.73
C ASP A 96 -7.11 -0.33 -15.02
N MET A 97 -6.65 -0.37 -13.77
CA MET A 97 -6.71 -1.60 -12.98
C MET A 97 -8.15 -2.08 -12.76
N ALA A 98 -9.07 -1.18 -12.41
CA ALA A 98 -10.47 -1.52 -12.20
C ALA A 98 -11.13 -2.11 -13.47
N GLU A 99 -10.88 -1.50 -14.63
CA GLU A 99 -11.36 -2.01 -15.92
C GLU A 99 -10.77 -3.40 -16.24
N ARG A 100 -9.47 -3.60 -16.00
CA ARG A 100 -8.79 -4.89 -16.24
C ARG A 100 -9.25 -5.99 -15.29
N LEU A 101 -9.72 -5.64 -14.11
CA LEU A 101 -10.36 -6.57 -13.16
C LEU A 101 -11.81 -6.91 -13.55
N GLY A 102 -12.34 -6.28 -14.60
CA GLY A 102 -13.65 -6.59 -15.16
C GLY A 102 -14.80 -5.83 -14.51
N PHE A 103 -14.53 -4.70 -13.84
CA PHE A 103 -15.58 -3.83 -13.29
C PHE A 103 -16.16 -2.91 -14.36
N GLU A 104 -17.41 -2.50 -14.18
CA GLU A 104 -18.03 -1.44 -14.98
C GLU A 104 -17.64 -0.08 -14.39
N VAL A 105 -16.69 0.62 -15.01
CA VAL A 105 -16.12 1.86 -14.44
C VAL A 105 -16.78 3.09 -15.05
N ASP A 106 -17.48 3.88 -14.23
CA ASP A 106 -17.86 5.25 -14.57
C ASP A 106 -16.72 6.19 -14.15
N VAL A 107 -16.16 6.91 -15.12
CA VAL A 107 -15.02 7.82 -14.88
C VAL A 107 -15.49 9.27 -14.94
N ILE A 108 -15.19 10.03 -13.88
CA ILE A 108 -15.26 11.49 -13.89
C ILE A 108 -13.85 12.02 -14.19
N ASP A 109 -13.67 12.55 -15.39
CA ASP A 109 -12.42 13.21 -15.78
C ASP A 109 -12.35 14.64 -15.24
N CYS A 110 -11.23 14.97 -14.61
CA CYS A 110 -10.90 16.31 -14.16
C CYS A 110 -9.55 16.73 -14.77
N GLU A 111 -9.35 18.04 -14.88
CA GLU A 111 -8.06 18.60 -15.28
C GLU A 111 -6.97 18.15 -14.30
N TRP A 112 -5.81 17.78 -14.85
CA TRP A 112 -4.64 17.48 -14.04
C TRP A 112 -4.09 18.82 -13.56
N GLY A 113 -3.83 18.91 -12.25
CA GLY A 113 -3.43 20.16 -11.60
C GLY A 113 -2.34 20.95 -12.32
#